data_AF-A0A935ZCQ3-F1
#
_entry.id   AF-A0A935ZCQ3-F1
#
_cell.length_a   1.000
_cell.length_b   1.000
_cell.length_c   1.000
_cell.angle_alpha   90.00
_cell.angle_beta   90.00
_cell.angle_gamma   90.00
#
_symmetry.space_group_name_H-M   'P 1'
#
loop_
_entity.id
_entity.type
_entity.pdbx_description
1 polymer ?
#
loop_
_entity_poly.entity_id
_entity_poly.type
_entity_poly.pdbx_seq_one_letter_code
_entity_poly.pdbx_strand_id
1 'polypeptide(L)'
;MTTIATDREVAGLRCSQVLELLGEFIDGELDEPRRRAVEAHVAGCDVCERFGGRFAAMVRAVRGLASDDAETLDEDALVRLAAQLSR
;
A
#
# COMPACT_ATOMS: atom_id res chain seq x y z
N MET A 1 3.44 -27.76 0.53
CA MET A 1 4.38 -26.71 0.08
C MET A 1 4.28 -26.61 -1.43
N THR A 2 3.29 -25.86 -1.92
CA THR A 2 3.08 -25.69 -3.37
C THR A 2 4.11 -24.69 -3.87
N THR A 3 5.01 -25.17 -4.72
CA THR A 3 6.04 -24.41 -5.41
C THR A 3 5.44 -23.17 -6.07
N ILE A 4 5.72 -21.99 -5.53
CA ILE A 4 5.46 -20.71 -6.20
C ILE A 4 6.52 -20.60 -7.29
N ALA A 5 6.17 -20.97 -8.52
CA ALA A 5 7.02 -20.79 -9.71
C ALA A 5 7.25 -19.31 -10.10
N THR A 6 6.96 -18.38 -9.19
CA THR A 6 6.85 -16.92 -9.40
C THR A 6 7.54 -16.09 -8.32
N ASP A 7 8.37 -16.70 -7.48
CA ASP A 7 9.06 -15.98 -6.41
C ASP A 7 10.36 -15.33 -6.92
N ARG A 8 10.23 -14.11 -7.42
CA ARG A 8 11.27 -13.36 -8.13
C ARG A 8 11.99 -12.40 -7.21
N GLU A 9 13.25 -12.13 -7.50
CA GLU A 9 14.04 -11.12 -6.80
C GLU A 9 14.09 -9.84 -7.63
N VAL A 10 13.62 -8.73 -7.05
CA VAL A 10 13.61 -7.38 -7.65
C VAL A 10 13.87 -6.38 -6.53
N ALA A 11 14.72 -5.38 -6.78
CA ALA A 11 15.08 -4.34 -5.81
C ALA A 11 15.58 -4.88 -4.45
N GLY A 12 16.26 -6.04 -4.46
CA GLY A 12 16.81 -6.67 -3.25
C GLY A 12 15.78 -7.38 -2.38
N LEU A 13 14.53 -7.54 -2.85
CA LEU A 13 13.48 -8.28 -2.19
C LEU A 13 12.96 -9.40 -3.08
N ARG A 14 12.55 -10.50 -2.46
CA ARG A 14 11.80 -11.58 -3.09
C ARG A 14 10.30 -11.33 -2.96
N CYS A 15 9.50 -11.85 -3.90
CA CYS A 15 8.05 -11.69 -3.85
C CYS A 15 7.47 -12.18 -2.51
N SER A 16 7.99 -13.27 -1.95
CA SER A 16 7.58 -13.76 -0.62
C SER A 16 7.85 -12.74 0.50
N GLN A 17 9.01 -12.07 0.47
CA GLN A 17 9.39 -11.07 1.46
C GLN A 17 8.51 -9.82 1.34
N VAL A 18 8.13 -9.43 0.12
CA VAL A 18 7.15 -8.34 -0.08
C VAL A 18 5.82 -8.70 0.57
N LEU A 19 5.33 -9.94 0.42
CA LEU A 19 4.08 -10.38 1.05
C LEU A 19 4.14 -10.35 2.57
N GLU A 20 5.29 -10.69 3.16
CA GLU A 20 5.52 -10.61 4.61
C GLU A 20 5.46 -9.17 5.13
N LEU A 21 5.97 -8.21 4.35
CA LEU A 21 6.02 -6.78 4.72
C LEU A 21 4.70 -6.03 4.48
N LEU A 22 3.70 -6.63 3.83
CA LEU A 22 2.50 -5.90 3.40
C LEU A 22 1.66 -5.34 4.54
N GLY A 23 1.60 -6.01 5.69
CA GLY A 23 0.89 -5.51 6.87
C GLY A 23 1.49 -4.20 7.37
N GLU A 24 2.78 -4.24 7.72
CA GLU A 24 3.54 -3.04 8.12
C GLU A 24 3.50 -1.94 7.05
N PHE A 25 3.50 -2.31 5.75
CA PHE A 25 3.40 -1.36 4.66
C PHE A 25 2.05 -0.61 4.65
N ILE A 26 0.92 -1.30 4.81
CA ILE A 26 -0.41 -0.66 4.79
C ILE A 26 -0.71 0.15 6.05
N ASP A 27 -0.05 -0.20 7.16
CA ASP A 27 -0.17 0.47 8.45
C ASP A 27 0.84 1.63 8.57
N GLY A 28 1.77 1.76 7.62
CA GLY A 28 2.75 2.84 7.56
C GLY A 28 3.91 2.68 8.55
N GLU A 29 4.16 1.45 9.01
CA GLU A 29 5.14 1.12 10.05
C GLU A 29 6.52 0.77 9.50
N LEU A 30 6.66 0.62 8.18
CA LEU A 30 7.97 0.37 7.56
C LEU A 30 8.87 1.60 7.65
N ASP A 31 10.14 1.34 7.96
CA ASP A 31 11.20 2.33 7.79
C ASP A 31 11.36 2.73 6.32
N GLU A 32 11.90 3.93 6.11
CA GLU A 32 12.05 4.53 4.79
C GLU A 32 12.80 3.62 3.78
N PRO A 33 13.91 2.95 4.14
CA PRO A 33 14.58 2.02 3.22
C PRO A 33 13.71 0.83 2.80
N ARG A 34 13.01 0.17 3.74
CA ARG A 34 12.15 -0.97 3.42
C ARG A 34 10.96 -0.55 2.59
N ARG A 35 10.33 0.59 2.91
CA ARG A 35 9.23 1.13 2.12
C ARG A 35 9.63 1.33 0.68
N ARG A 36 10.78 1.98 0.43
CA ARG A 36 11.32 2.17 -0.93
C ARG A 36 11.63 0.85 -1.64
N ALA A 37 12.17 -0.14 -0.94
CA ALA A 37 12.44 -1.45 -1.52
C ALA A 37 11.16 -2.16 -1.97
N VAL A 38 10.09 -2.10 -1.16
CA VAL A 38 8.77 -2.63 -1.51
C VAL A 38 8.17 -1.90 -2.72
N GLU A 39 8.19 -0.56 -2.70
CA GLU A 39 7.70 0.27 -3.82
C GLU A 39 8.43 -0.06 -5.12
N ALA A 40 9.77 -0.13 -5.09
CA ALA A 40 10.60 -0.47 -6.24
C ALA A 40 10.35 -1.91 -6.74
N HIS A 41 10.13 -2.87 -5.84
CA HIS A 41 9.79 -4.24 -6.20
C HIS A 41 8.45 -4.31 -6.93
N VAL A 42 7.41 -3.67 -6.37
CA VAL A 42 6.07 -3.65 -6.98
C VAL A 42 6.10 -3.02 -8.37
N ALA A 43 6.86 -1.94 -8.55
CA ALA A 43 7.04 -1.30 -9.86
C ALA A 43 7.80 -2.18 -10.88
N GLY A 44 8.66 -3.09 -10.42
CA GLY A 44 9.50 -3.94 -11.27
C GLY A 44 9.02 -5.39 -11.44
N CYS A 45 7.93 -5.79 -10.78
CA CYS A 45 7.44 -7.16 -10.80
C CYS A 45 5.94 -7.22 -11.12
N ASP A 46 5.59 -7.66 -12.33
CA ASP A 46 4.21 -7.76 -12.82
C ASP A 46 3.30 -8.64 -11.93
N VAL A 47 3.87 -9.64 -11.25
CA VAL A 47 3.13 -10.48 -10.30
C VAL A 47 2.73 -9.68 -9.07
N CYS A 48 3.68 -8.96 -8.47
CA CYS A 48 3.45 -8.14 -7.29
C CYS A 48 2.64 -6.88 -7.62
N GLU A 49 2.77 -6.31 -8.81
CA GLU A 49 1.93 -5.20 -9.29
C GLU A 49 0.45 -5.63 -9.33
N ARG A 50 0.12 -6.72 -10.03
CA ARG A 50 -1.26 -7.23 -10.12
C ARG A 50 -1.81 -7.64 -8.77
N PHE A 51 -1.00 -8.32 -7.95
CA PHE A 51 -1.41 -8.74 -6.61
C PHE A 51 -1.63 -7.52 -5.70
N GLY A 52 -0.67 -6.60 -5.64
CA GLY A 52 -0.72 -5.39 -4.83
C GLY A 52 -1.91 -4.51 -5.17
N GLY A 53 -2.26 -4.37 -6.46
CA GLY A 53 -3.48 -3.67 -6.88
C GLY A 53 -4.76 -4.29 -6.32
N ARG A 54 -4.88 -5.62 -6.36
CA ARG A 54 -6.04 -6.36 -5.78
C ARG A 54 -6.07 -6.26 -4.26
N PHE A 55 -4.91 -6.37 -3.62
CA PHE A 55 -4.77 -6.25 -2.16
C PHE A 55 -5.16 -4.85 -1.69
N ALA A 56 -4.68 -3.80 -2.35
CA ALA A 56 -5.06 -2.42 -2.05
C ALA A 56 -6.56 -2.17 -2.24
N ALA A 57 -7.17 -2.72 -3.29
CA ALA A 57 -8.63 -2.62 -3.49
C ALA A 57 -9.41 -3.29 -2.35
N MET A 58 -8.99 -4.48 -1.91
CA MET A 58 -9.59 -5.17 -0.76
C MET A 58 -9.44 -4.35 0.53
N VAL A 59 -8.25 -3.83 0.84
CA VAL A 59 -8.01 -3.00 2.04
C VAL A 59 -8.91 -1.76 2.04
N ARG A 60 -9.05 -1.07 0.89
CA ARG A 60 -9.96 0.08 0.77
C ARG A 60 -11.42 -0.31 1.00
N ALA A 61 -11.86 -1.45 0.47
CA ALA A 61 -13.23 -1.92 0.70
C ALA A 61 -13.49 -2.18 2.19
N VAL A 62 -12.56 -2.86 2.88
CA VAL A 62 -12.67 -3.11 4.33
C VAL A 62 -12.64 -1.81 5.14
N ARG A 63 -11.74 -0.88 4.82
CA ARG A 63 -11.70 0.44 5.48
C ARG A 63 -13.00 1.21 5.26
N GLY A 64 -13.59 1.12 4.06
CA GLY A 64 -14.88 1.74 3.75
C GLY A 64 -16.02 1.19 4.63
N LEU A 65 -16.05 -0.12 4.90
CA LEU A 65 -17.02 -0.72 5.81
C LEU A 65 -16.86 -0.25 7.27
N ALA A 66 -15.64 0.06 7.69
CA ALA A 66 -15.36 0.61 9.02
C ALA A 66 -15.60 2.12 9.12
N SER A 67 -15.83 2.80 7.98
CA SER A 67 -15.93 4.27 7.92
C SER A 67 -17.35 4.81 8.14
N ASP A 68 -18.34 3.96 8.41
CA ASP A 68 -19.68 4.43 8.79
C ASP A 68 -19.67 5.27 10.08
N ASP A 69 -18.60 5.17 10.89
CA ASP A 69 -18.34 5.99 12.08
C ASP A 69 -17.25 7.06 11.88
N ALA A 70 -16.73 7.25 10.65
CA ALA A 70 -15.66 8.22 10.40
C ALA A 70 -16.19 9.65 10.49
N GLU A 71 -15.63 10.45 11.39
CA GLU A 71 -15.98 11.87 11.53
C GLU A 71 -15.68 12.62 10.23
N THR A 72 -16.71 13.22 9.64
CA THR A 72 -16.57 14.02 8.43
C THR A 72 -15.76 15.27 8.74
N LEU A 73 -14.74 15.55 7.92
CA LEU A 73 -14.04 16.84 7.98
C LEU A 73 -15.02 17.98 7.73
N ASP A 74 -14.95 19.03 8.55
CA ASP A 74 -15.74 20.23 8.33
C ASP A 74 -15.28 20.98 7.06
N GLU A 75 -16.20 21.79 6.51
CA GLU A 75 -15.98 22.56 5.29
C GLU A 75 -14.78 23.52 5.42
N ASP A 76 -14.60 24.12 6.60
CA ASP A 76 -13.50 25.05 6.87
C ASP A 76 -12.12 24.36 6.83
N ALA A 77 -12.03 23.11 7.29
CA ALA A 77 -10.84 22.28 7.18
C ALA A 77 -10.56 21.90 5.72
N LEU A 78 -11.60 21.55 4.94
CA LEU A 78 -11.47 21.25 3.52
C LEU A 78 -11.00 22.46 2.71
N VAL A 79 -11.57 23.64 2.94
CA VAL A 79 -11.17 24.89 2.27
C VAL A 79 -9.71 25.24 2.58
N ARG A 80 -9.29 25.12 3.85
CA ARG A 80 -7.89 25.35 4.24
C ARG A 80 -6.93 24.37 3.55
N LEU A 81 -7.28 23.08 3.52
CA LEU A 81 -6.46 22.06 2.85
C LEU A 81 -6.35 22.34 1.35
N ALA A 82 -7.46 22.64 0.67
CA ALA A 82 -7.47 22.95 -0.76
C ALA A 82 -6.57 24.15 -1.10
N ALA A 83 -6.66 25.24 -0.32
CA ALA A 83 -5.82 26.42 -0.50
C ALA A 83 -4.32 26.15 -0.29
N GLN A 84 -3.96 25.17 0.55
CA GLN A 84 -2.57 24.76 0.81
C GLN A 84 -2.00 23.92 -0.34
N LEU A 85 -2.80 23.02 -0.92
CA LEU A 85 -2.38 22.13 -2.02
C LEU A 85 -2.28 22.84 -3.38
N SER A 86 -3.01 23.94 -3.56
CA SER A 86 -2.93 24.77 -4.77
C SER A 86 -1.76 25.76 -4.78
N ARG A 87 -0.91 25.73 -3.76
CA ARG A 87 0.23 26.63 -3.57
C ARG A 87 1.54 25.91 -3.90
#